data_AF-A0A183V6P0-F1
#
_entry.id   AF-A0A183V6P0-F1
#
_cell.length_a   1.000
_cell.length_b   1.000
_cell.length_c   1.000
_cell.angle_alpha   90.00
_cell.angle_beta   90.00
_cell.angle_gamma   90.00
#
_symmetry.space_group_name_H-M   'P 1'
#
loop_
_entity.id
_entity.type
_entity.pdbx_description
1 polymer ?
#
loop_
_entity_poly.entity_id
_entity_poly.type
_entity_poly.pdbx_seq_one_letter_code
_entity_poly.pdbx_strand_id
1 'polypeptide(L)'
;MASRYIQLYRGALRARSSQECALKVERYLGVLQRNQLGVYHREYSSGSAVLTRLKPEYARTLLPSFDDPRMKAQFSLSLVHEQNTIALGNTVAIAVTLVDDKWQRTVFAATPPLSTYLFAFAILPMHFNTVTRVTSFGLFLQVYAQKSFWRINIIADLILDCVELTASILREPLPMNKIDFLVVKRYAIGKRHA
;
A
#
# COMPACT_ATOMS: atom_id res chain seq x y z
N MET A 1 29.92 17.56 -6.96
CA MET A 1 28.80 16.63 -6.71
C MET A 1 28.91 16.15 -5.27
N ALA A 2 28.08 16.67 -4.37
CA ALA A 2 28.22 16.39 -2.94
C ALA A 2 27.50 15.08 -2.57
N SER A 3 28.25 13.98 -2.48
CA SER A 3 27.80 12.75 -1.83
C SER A 3 27.59 13.05 -0.33
N ARG A 4 26.34 13.03 0.12
CA ARG A 4 25.99 13.25 1.53
C ARG A 4 25.87 11.89 2.22
N TYR A 5 26.73 11.71 3.21
CA TYR A 5 26.85 10.51 4.05
C TYR A 5 25.61 10.27 4.92
N ILE A 6 25.41 9.02 5.33
CA ILE A 6 24.57 8.67 6.48
C ILE A 6 25.35 9.05 7.74
N GLN A 7 24.91 10.08 8.46
CA GLN A 7 25.30 10.26 9.85
C GLN A 7 24.44 9.34 10.72
N LEU A 8 24.94 8.13 10.97
CA LEU A 8 24.50 7.38 12.14
C LEU A 8 25.14 8.08 13.34
N TYR A 9 24.33 8.77 14.14
CA TYR A 9 24.80 9.24 15.44
C TYR A 9 25.20 8.02 16.26
N ARG A 10 26.51 7.83 16.45
CA ARG A 10 27.07 6.85 17.38
C ARG A 10 26.90 7.38 18.79
N GLY A 11 25.65 7.45 19.25
CA GLY A 11 25.34 7.53 20.68
C GLY A 11 25.47 6.12 21.25
N ALA A 12 26.26 5.95 22.30
CA ALA A 12 26.19 4.72 23.07
C ALA A 12 24.77 4.60 23.64
N LEU A 13 23.94 3.72 23.07
CA LEU A 13 22.67 3.34 23.67
C LEU A 13 22.97 2.52 24.93
N ARG A 14 23.21 3.21 26.05
CA ARG A 14 23.04 2.63 27.38
C ARG A 14 21.54 2.60 27.66
N ALA A 15 20.83 1.68 27.01
CA ALA A 15 19.45 1.41 27.37
C ALA A 15 19.45 0.81 28.79
N ARG A 16 19.06 1.61 29.77
CA ARG A 16 18.47 1.05 30.99
C ARG A 16 17.16 0.41 30.56
N SER A 17 16.85 -0.78 31.08
CA SER A 17 15.62 -1.50 30.77
C SER A 17 14.41 -0.57 30.88
N SER A 18 13.57 -0.53 29.85
CA SER A 18 12.28 0.20 29.72
C SER A 18 12.25 1.63 29.14
N GLN A 19 13.28 2.15 28.46
CA GLN A 19 13.17 3.44 27.76
C GLN A 19 12.68 3.28 26.31
N GLU A 20 11.67 4.07 25.93
CA GLU A 20 11.24 4.22 24.54
C GLU A 20 12.23 5.10 23.77
N CYS A 21 12.60 4.68 22.57
CA CYS A 21 13.51 5.40 21.69
C CYS A 21 12.87 5.56 20.31
N ALA A 22 13.08 6.72 19.68
CA ALA A 22 12.64 6.98 18.31
C ALA A 22 13.83 6.95 17.35
N LEU A 23 13.77 6.10 16.32
CA LEU A 23 14.71 6.12 15.21
C LEU A 23 14.11 6.94 14.06
N LYS A 24 14.76 8.05 13.69
CA LYS A 24 14.39 8.85 12.53
C LYS A 24 15.37 8.58 11.38
N VAL A 25 14.87 8.07 10.27
CA VAL A 25 15.59 7.98 9.00
C VAL A 25 15.05 9.06 8.09
N GLU A 26 15.83 10.11 7.81
CA GLU A 26 15.32 11.29 7.10
C GLU A 26 15.05 11.04 5.61
N ARG A 27 16.01 10.43 4.90
CA ARG A 27 15.89 10.14 3.48
C ARG A 27 16.55 8.82 3.16
N TYR A 28 15.85 8.00 2.40
CA TYR A 28 16.38 6.82 1.76
C TYR A 28 15.89 6.77 0.32
N LEU A 29 16.62 6.06 -0.54
CA LEU A 29 16.26 5.84 -1.94
C LEU A 29 16.14 4.34 -2.17
N GLY A 30 15.14 3.93 -2.94
CA GLY A 30 14.93 2.55 -3.34
C GLY A 30 14.69 2.48 -4.86
N VAL A 31 14.88 1.29 -5.41
CA VAL A 31 14.63 1.03 -6.83
C VAL A 31 13.25 0.40 -6.99
N LEU A 32 12.42 0.95 -7.88
CA LEU A 32 11.15 0.34 -8.26
C LEU A 32 11.41 -0.92 -9.09
N GLN A 33 11.03 -2.06 -8.55
CA GLN A 33 11.25 -3.35 -9.17
C GLN A 33 10.30 -3.56 -10.37
N ARG A 34 10.62 -4.56 -11.20
CA ARG A 34 9.72 -5.06 -12.27
C ARG A 34 9.17 -6.46 -11.99
N ASN A 35 9.71 -7.15 -10.99
CA ASN A 35 9.43 -8.55 -10.66
C ASN A 35 8.21 -8.76 -9.74
N GLN A 36 7.36 -7.74 -9.57
CA GLN A 36 6.18 -7.74 -8.68
C GLN A 36 6.48 -7.96 -7.19
N LEU A 37 7.71 -7.71 -6.73
CA LEU A 37 8.09 -7.87 -5.31
C LEU A 37 8.61 -6.54 -4.77
N GLY A 38 8.45 -6.33 -3.46
CA GLY A 38 8.76 -5.05 -2.83
C GLY A 38 7.87 -3.94 -3.37
N VAL A 39 8.46 -2.78 -3.65
CA VAL A 39 7.81 -1.71 -4.42
C VAL A 39 8.13 -1.91 -5.90
N TYR A 40 7.12 -2.03 -6.74
CA TYR A 40 7.30 -2.29 -8.16
C TYR A 40 6.39 -1.41 -9.00
N HIS A 41 6.78 -1.19 -10.26
CA HIS A 41 5.96 -0.45 -11.22
C HIS A 41 5.35 -1.38 -12.26
N ARG A 42 4.24 -0.92 -12.85
CA ARG A 42 3.54 -1.59 -13.95
C ARG A 42 3.10 -0.55 -14.97
N GLU A 43 3.39 -0.82 -16.23
CA GLU A 43 2.86 -0.03 -17.33
C GLU A 43 1.47 -0.51 -17.73
N TYR A 44 0.55 0.45 -17.89
CA TYR A 44 -0.76 0.27 -18.48
C TYR A 44 -0.91 1.25 -19.65
N SER A 45 -1.86 1.00 -20.55
CA SER A 45 -2.15 1.92 -21.64
C SER A 45 -2.58 3.32 -21.16
N SER A 46 -3.08 3.42 -19.93
CA SER A 46 -3.51 4.66 -19.28
C SER A 46 -2.42 5.34 -18.46
N GLY A 47 -1.20 4.81 -18.42
CA GLY A 47 -0.09 5.31 -17.60
C GLY A 47 0.51 4.25 -16.68
N SER A 48 1.52 4.65 -15.92
CA SER A 48 2.24 3.76 -15.00
C SER A 48 1.55 3.69 -13.64
N ALA A 49 1.55 2.51 -13.02
CA ALA A 49 1.16 2.31 -11.63
C ALA A 49 2.38 1.93 -10.78
N VAL A 50 2.37 2.34 -9.51
CA VAL A 50 3.30 1.89 -8.48
C VAL A 50 2.54 1.07 -7.46
N LEU A 51 3.05 -0.10 -7.11
CA LEU A 51 2.37 -1.11 -6.32
C LEU A 51 3.34 -1.69 -5.29
N THR A 52 2.78 -2.25 -4.22
CA THR A 52 3.55 -2.95 -3.18
C THR A 52 3.14 -4.42 -3.09
N ARG A 53 4.14 -5.29 -2.96
CA ARG A 53 3.97 -6.69 -2.55
C ARG A 53 5.10 -7.05 -1.61
N LEU A 54 4.82 -6.92 -0.31
CA LEU A 54 5.86 -7.05 0.73
C LEU A 54 5.96 -8.46 1.31
N LYS A 55 4.97 -9.33 1.07
CA LYS A 55 5.03 -10.74 1.49
C LYS A 55 6.01 -11.56 0.62
N PRO A 56 6.85 -12.44 1.21
CA PRO A 56 6.97 -12.71 2.65
C PRO A 56 7.85 -11.72 3.42
N GLU A 57 8.98 -11.30 2.85
CA GLU A 57 10.04 -10.57 3.58
C GLU A 57 10.64 -9.41 2.76
N TYR A 58 9.80 -8.79 1.94
CA TYR A 58 10.19 -7.68 1.08
C TYR A 58 9.92 -6.31 1.71
N ALA A 59 9.36 -6.23 2.92
CA ALA A 59 9.12 -4.94 3.57
C ALA A 59 10.43 -4.18 3.84
N ARG A 60 11.52 -4.90 4.12
CA ARG A 60 12.88 -4.33 4.23
C ARG A 60 13.40 -3.64 2.95
N THR A 61 12.82 -3.92 1.79
CA THR A 61 13.16 -3.22 0.53
C THR A 61 12.50 -1.85 0.43
N LEU A 62 11.44 -1.63 1.22
CA LEU A 62 10.68 -0.39 1.27
C LEU A 62 11.03 0.43 2.50
N LEU A 63 11.05 -0.14 3.71
CA LEU A 63 11.31 0.60 4.94
C LEU A 63 12.34 -0.11 5.83
N PRO A 64 13.29 0.61 6.44
CA PRO A 64 14.19 0.04 7.45
C PRO A 64 13.33 -0.35 8.65
N SER A 65 13.09 -1.65 8.80
CA SER A 65 12.13 -2.19 9.75
C SER A 65 12.58 -3.53 10.30
N PHE A 66 12.04 -3.89 11.46
CA PHE A 66 12.14 -5.22 12.01
C PHE A 66 11.16 -6.15 11.30
N ASP A 67 11.61 -6.75 10.20
CA ASP A 67 10.78 -7.52 9.26
C ASP A 67 10.48 -8.95 9.75
N ASP A 68 9.89 -9.05 10.96
CA ASP A 68 9.40 -10.30 11.58
C ASP A 68 7.86 -10.23 11.72
N PRO A 69 7.11 -11.25 11.28
CA PRO A 69 5.65 -11.26 11.39
C PRO A 69 5.09 -11.01 12.79
N ARG A 70 5.84 -11.36 13.85
CA ARG A 70 5.42 -11.20 15.24
C ARG A 70 5.54 -9.75 15.74
N MET A 71 6.40 -8.95 15.10
CA MET A 71 6.63 -7.55 15.46
C MET A 71 5.64 -6.64 14.72
N LYS A 72 4.43 -6.54 15.28
CA LYS A 72 3.39 -5.67 14.73
C LYS A 72 3.60 -4.21 15.15
N ALA A 73 3.31 -3.29 14.24
CA ALA A 73 3.36 -1.85 14.50
C ALA A 73 2.20 -1.12 13.80
N GLN A 74 1.86 0.05 14.32
CA GLN A 74 0.94 0.98 13.67
C GLN A 74 1.71 1.79 12.61
N PHE A 75 1.15 1.89 11.40
CA PHE A 75 1.76 2.63 10.29
C PHE A 75 0.94 3.88 9.98
N SER A 76 1.62 5.01 9.82
CA SER A 76 1.05 6.25 9.29
C SER A 76 1.68 6.53 7.93
N LEU A 77 0.85 6.60 6.89
CA LEU A 77 1.30 6.71 5.50
C LEU A 77 0.95 8.09 4.93
N SER A 78 1.93 8.71 4.28
CA SER A 78 1.69 9.80 3.34
C SER A 78 2.42 9.51 2.03
N LEU A 79 1.74 9.70 0.90
CA LEU A 79 2.31 9.53 -0.43
C LEU A 79 2.35 10.87 -1.14
N VAL A 80 3.50 11.19 -1.74
CA VAL A 80 3.60 12.27 -2.72
C VAL A 80 3.55 11.63 -4.10
N HIS A 81 2.60 12.03 -4.92
CA HIS A 81 2.32 11.42 -6.22
C HIS A 81 1.83 12.48 -7.21
N GLU A 82 1.94 12.20 -8.51
CA GLU A 82 1.50 13.15 -9.53
C GLU A 82 0.00 13.43 -9.37
N GLN A 83 -0.40 14.66 -9.63
CA GLN A 83 -1.81 15.01 -9.80
C GLN A 83 -2.42 14.14 -10.90
N ASN A 84 -3.74 13.97 -10.88
CA ASN A 84 -4.45 13.07 -11.80
C ASN A 84 -3.98 11.61 -11.69
N THR A 85 -3.72 11.14 -10.47
CA THR A 85 -3.55 9.72 -10.13
C THR A 85 -4.35 9.37 -8.88
N ILE A 86 -4.62 8.08 -8.67
CA ILE A 86 -5.34 7.57 -7.50
C ILE A 86 -4.32 6.99 -6.53
N ALA A 87 -4.29 7.48 -5.30
CA ALA A 87 -3.47 6.92 -4.22
C ALA A 87 -4.30 6.04 -3.30
N LEU A 88 -3.82 4.82 -3.05
CA LEU A 88 -4.42 3.85 -2.14
C LEU A 88 -3.43 3.49 -1.03
N GLY A 89 -3.96 3.20 0.14
CA GLY A 89 -3.24 2.70 1.30
C GLY A 89 -4.09 1.67 2.03
N ASN A 90 -3.55 1.06 3.09
CA ASN A 90 -4.31 0.12 3.93
C ASN A 90 -5.59 0.73 4.53
N THR A 91 -5.60 2.04 4.73
CA THR A 91 -6.67 2.80 5.40
C THR A 91 -7.25 3.87 4.47
N VAL A 92 -8.28 4.58 4.95
CA VAL A 92 -8.89 5.70 4.22
C VAL A 92 -7.94 6.89 4.13
N ALA A 93 -7.98 7.60 2.99
CA ALA A 93 -7.34 8.90 2.86
C ALA A 93 -8.09 9.93 3.72
N ILE A 94 -7.35 10.71 4.50
CA ILE A 94 -7.90 11.72 5.42
C ILE A 94 -7.55 13.15 5.00
N ALA A 95 -6.57 13.32 4.12
CA ALA A 95 -6.23 14.62 3.55
C ALA A 95 -5.55 14.47 2.17
N VAL A 96 -5.82 15.43 1.29
CA VAL A 96 -5.12 15.61 0.02
C VAL A 96 -4.73 17.09 -0.09
N THR A 97 -3.45 17.37 -0.33
CA THR A 97 -2.93 18.74 -0.45
C THR A 97 -2.01 18.84 -1.65
N LEU A 98 -2.11 19.91 -2.43
CA LEU A 98 -1.14 20.20 -3.49
C LEU A 98 0.24 20.46 -2.89
N VAL A 99 1.27 19.89 -3.52
CA VAL A 99 2.68 20.19 -3.21
C VAL A 99 3.18 21.25 -4.18
N ASP A 100 2.83 21.12 -5.45
CA ASP A 100 3.07 22.07 -6.54
C ASP A 100 2.09 21.79 -7.71
N ASP A 101 2.29 22.44 -8.86
CA ASP A 101 1.44 22.32 -10.06
C ASP A 101 1.40 20.91 -10.68
N LYS A 102 2.31 20.01 -10.27
CA LYS A 102 2.41 18.65 -10.78
C LYS A 102 2.15 17.59 -9.71
N TRP A 103 2.49 17.85 -8.45
CA TRP A 103 2.48 16.86 -7.38
C TRP A 103 1.46 17.19 -6.29
N GLN A 104 0.86 16.15 -5.71
CA GLN A 104 0.01 16.24 -4.53
C GLN A 104 0.47 15.25 -3.47
N ARG A 105 0.09 15.52 -2.22
CA ARG A 105 0.30 14.64 -1.08
C ARG A 105 -1.04 14.10 -0.61
N THR A 106 -1.16 12.77 -0.53
CA THR A 106 -2.30 12.09 0.10
C THR A 106 -1.85 11.51 1.44
N VAL A 107 -2.56 11.83 2.51
CA VAL A 107 -2.32 11.32 3.87
C VAL A 107 -3.42 10.35 4.24
N PHE A 108 -3.06 9.21 4.81
CA PHE A 108 -3.97 8.15 5.23
C PHE A 108 -4.08 8.07 6.74
N ALA A 109 -5.22 7.58 7.24
CA ALA A 109 -5.38 7.30 8.66
C ALA A 109 -4.36 6.25 9.13
N ALA A 110 -3.99 6.29 10.42
CA ALA A 110 -3.07 5.29 10.93
C ALA A 110 -3.71 3.89 10.95
N THR A 111 -2.92 2.85 10.64
CA THR A 111 -3.40 1.47 10.64
C THR A 111 -3.57 0.96 12.07
N PRO A 112 -4.42 -0.07 12.29
CA PRO A 112 -4.23 -0.97 13.45
C PRO A 112 -2.81 -1.59 13.43
N PRO A 113 -2.34 -2.24 14.51
CA PRO A 113 -1.07 -2.94 14.48
C PRO A 113 -1.02 -4.03 13.39
N LEU A 114 -0.14 -3.85 12.40
CA LEU A 114 0.08 -4.76 11.29
C LEU A 114 1.50 -5.33 11.33
N SER A 115 1.68 -6.55 10.84
CA SER A 115 3.00 -7.05 10.47
C SER A 115 3.49 -6.29 9.24
N THR A 116 4.79 -6.03 9.15
CA THR A 116 5.44 -5.25 8.06
C THR A 116 5.06 -5.72 6.65
N TYR A 117 4.92 -7.03 6.43
CA TYR A 117 4.56 -7.60 5.13
C TYR A 117 3.12 -7.29 4.66
N LEU A 118 2.24 -6.83 5.56
CA LEU A 118 0.86 -6.42 5.26
C LEU A 118 0.75 -4.91 4.95
N PHE A 119 1.80 -4.15 5.22
CA PHE A 119 1.84 -2.75 4.84
C PHE A 119 1.75 -2.64 3.31
N ALA A 120 0.81 -1.84 2.83
CA ALA A 120 0.50 -1.77 1.42
C ALA A 120 0.07 -0.37 1.01
N PHE A 121 0.54 0.03 -0.16
CA PHE A 121 0.08 1.20 -0.87
C PHE A 121 0.17 1.00 -2.39
N ALA A 122 -0.59 1.83 -3.11
CA ALA A 122 -0.57 1.89 -4.56
C ALA A 122 -0.77 3.31 -5.07
N ILE A 123 -0.19 3.62 -6.22
CA ILE A 123 -0.50 4.79 -7.04
C ILE A 123 -0.96 4.25 -8.39
N LEU A 124 -2.18 4.56 -8.79
CA LEU A 124 -2.80 4.07 -10.01
C LEU A 124 -3.08 5.23 -10.97
N PRO A 125 -3.06 4.98 -12.29
CA PRO A 125 -3.59 5.93 -13.27
C PRO A 125 -5.05 6.32 -12.94
N MET A 126 -5.40 7.61 -13.12
CA MET A 126 -6.75 8.12 -12.84
C MET A 126 -7.87 7.41 -13.60
N HIS A 127 -7.56 6.82 -14.76
CA HIS A 127 -8.55 6.15 -15.59
C HIS A 127 -8.88 4.71 -15.16
N PHE A 128 -8.46 4.28 -13.98
CA PHE A 128 -8.94 3.02 -13.42
C PHE A 128 -10.43 3.12 -13.07
N ASN A 129 -11.20 2.10 -13.46
CA ASN A 129 -12.58 1.96 -13.03
C ASN A 129 -12.60 1.55 -11.56
N THR A 130 -13.52 2.16 -10.81
CA THR A 130 -13.76 1.83 -9.41
C THR A 130 -15.21 1.45 -9.23
N VAL A 131 -15.46 0.32 -8.56
CA VAL A 131 -16.79 -0.10 -8.14
C VAL A 131 -16.81 -0.19 -6.63
N THR A 132 -17.79 0.47 -6.01
CA THR A 132 -17.98 0.40 -4.55
C THR A 132 -19.16 -0.52 -4.23
N ARG A 133 -18.99 -1.34 -3.19
CA ARG A 133 -20.05 -2.08 -2.50
C ARG A 133 -19.96 -1.78 -1.00
N VAL A 134 -21.07 -1.96 -0.31
CA VAL A 134 -21.13 -1.80 1.14
C VAL A 134 -21.75 -3.07 1.70
N THR A 135 -21.10 -3.65 2.70
CA THR A 135 -21.63 -4.83 3.40
C THR A 135 -22.81 -4.47 4.30
N SER A 136 -23.56 -5.47 4.72
CA SER A 136 -24.65 -5.41 5.69
C SER A 136 -24.23 -4.79 7.03
N PHE A 137 -22.94 -4.88 7.38
CA PHE A 137 -22.34 -4.32 8.59
C PHE A 137 -21.53 -3.03 8.35
N GLY A 138 -21.71 -2.37 7.20
CA GLY A 138 -21.20 -1.02 6.94
C GLY A 138 -19.73 -0.93 6.49
N LEU A 139 -19.08 -2.05 6.20
CA LEU A 139 -17.74 -2.07 5.59
C LEU A 139 -17.79 -1.63 4.12
N PHE A 140 -16.97 -0.64 3.76
CA PHE A 140 -16.80 -0.21 2.36
C PHE A 140 -15.83 -1.13 1.62
N LEU A 141 -16.30 -1.70 0.51
CA LEU A 141 -15.50 -2.51 -0.40
C LEU A 141 -15.31 -1.74 -1.70
N GLN A 142 -14.07 -1.48 -2.08
CA GLN A 142 -13.76 -0.81 -3.35
C GLN A 142 -12.94 -1.73 -4.25
N VAL A 143 -13.41 -1.94 -5.48
CA VAL A 143 -12.71 -2.75 -6.48
C VAL A 143 -12.20 -1.83 -7.57
N TYR A 144 -10.88 -1.84 -7.76
CA TYR A 144 -10.18 -1.07 -8.77
C TYR A 144 -9.70 -1.98 -9.90
N ALA A 145 -9.98 -1.62 -11.14
CA ALA A 145 -9.46 -2.34 -12.31
C ALA A 145 -9.22 -1.39 -13.50
N GLN A 146 -8.45 -1.85 -14.49
CA GLN A 146 -8.35 -1.13 -15.76
C GLN A 146 -9.72 -1.00 -16.43
N LYS A 147 -9.93 0.11 -17.15
CA LYS A 147 -11.16 0.36 -17.92
C LYS A 147 -11.61 -0.78 -18.83
N SER A 148 -10.65 -1.51 -19.41
CA SER A 148 -10.91 -2.65 -20.29
C SER A 148 -11.45 -3.89 -19.56
N PHE A 149 -11.40 -3.93 -18.22
CA PHE A 149 -11.89 -5.04 -17.43
C PHE A 149 -13.43 -4.95 -17.24
N TRP A 150 -14.16 -5.43 -18.23
CA TRP A 150 -15.62 -5.34 -18.29
C TRP A 150 -16.37 -6.14 -17.21
N ARG A 151 -15.72 -7.08 -16.52
CA ARG A 151 -16.33 -7.92 -15.46
C ARG A 151 -16.24 -7.32 -14.05
N ILE A 152 -15.82 -6.06 -13.91
CA ILE A 152 -15.57 -5.45 -12.59
C ILE A 152 -16.78 -5.52 -11.64
N ASN A 153 -18.00 -5.33 -12.13
CA ASN A 153 -19.21 -5.43 -11.30
C ASN A 153 -19.43 -6.85 -10.78
N ILE A 154 -19.36 -7.86 -11.65
CA ILE A 154 -19.50 -9.27 -11.27
C ILE A 154 -18.46 -9.66 -10.20
N ILE A 155 -17.22 -9.19 -10.36
CA ILE A 155 -16.16 -9.42 -9.37
C ILE A 155 -16.45 -8.71 -8.06
N ALA A 156 -16.96 -7.47 -8.10
CA ALA A 156 -17.33 -6.73 -6.90
C ALA A 156 -18.48 -7.39 -6.13
N ASP A 157 -19.49 -7.91 -6.85
CA ASP A 157 -20.61 -8.63 -6.24
C ASP A 157 -20.13 -9.95 -5.61
N LEU A 158 -19.28 -10.72 -6.31
CA LEU A 158 -18.70 -11.95 -5.76
C LEU A 158 -17.83 -11.66 -4.51
N ILE A 159 -17.05 -10.58 -4.53
CA ILE A 159 -16.24 -10.17 -3.38
C ILE A 159 -17.13 -9.81 -2.19
N LEU A 160 -18.22 -9.08 -2.43
CA LEU A 160 -19.20 -8.74 -1.41
C LEU A 160 -19.75 -10.01 -0.76
N ASP A 161 -20.24 -10.96 -1.55
CA ASP A 161 -20.77 -12.23 -1.06
C ASP A 161 -19.73 -13.01 -0.23
N CYS A 162 -18.48 -13.06 -0.70
CA CYS A 162 -17.39 -13.73 0.02
C CYS A 162 -17.11 -13.06 1.38
N VAL A 163 -17.12 -11.72 1.44
CA VAL A 163 -16.86 -10.98 2.68
C VAL A 163 -18.00 -11.13 3.67
N GLU A 164 -19.26 -11.07 3.20
CA GLU A 164 -20.46 -11.33 4.02
C GLU A 164 -20.43 -12.74 4.61
N LEU A 165 -20.15 -13.74 3.78
CA LEU A 165 -20.04 -15.13 4.22
C LEU A 165 -18.92 -15.29 5.25
N THR A 166 -17.75 -14.70 4.99
CA THR A 166 -16.61 -14.76 5.92
C THR A 166 -16.95 -14.12 7.26
N ALA A 167 -17.62 -12.96 7.27
CA ALA A 167 -18.07 -12.31 8.48
C ALA A 167 -19.09 -13.16 9.25
N SER A 168 -20.02 -13.81 8.55
CA SER A 168 -21.03 -14.70 9.17
C SER A 168 -20.42 -15.94 9.84
N ILE A 169 -19.32 -16.46 9.27
CA ILE A 169 -18.60 -17.63 9.77
C ILE A 169 -17.69 -17.24 10.94
N LEU A 170 -16.84 -16.23 10.75
CA LEU A 170 -15.85 -15.85 11.74
C LEU A 170 -16.48 -15.16 12.95
N ARG A 171 -17.57 -14.41 12.74
CA ARG A 171 -18.28 -13.62 13.77
C ARG A 171 -17.36 -12.66 14.54
N GLU A 172 -16.26 -12.26 13.91
CA GLU A 172 -15.29 -11.31 14.44
C GLU A 172 -15.40 -9.99 13.68
N PRO A 173 -15.44 -8.85 14.38
CA PRO A 173 -15.47 -7.55 13.71
C PRO A 173 -14.13 -7.31 13.01
N LEU A 174 -14.20 -6.80 11.77
CA LEU A 174 -13.00 -6.38 11.06
C LEU A 174 -12.45 -5.09 11.72
N PRO A 175 -11.14 -4.99 11.94
CA PRO A 175 -10.53 -3.85 12.62
C PRO A 175 -10.46 -2.59 11.74
N MET A 176 -10.91 -2.67 10.48
CA MET A 176 -10.90 -1.57 9.52
C MET A 176 -12.29 -1.43 8.88
N ASN A 177 -12.67 -0.20 8.57
CA ASN A 177 -13.94 0.16 7.94
C ASN A 177 -13.89 0.21 6.40
N LYS A 178 -12.79 -0.26 5.80
CA LYS A 178 -12.59 -0.31 4.35
C LYS A 178 -11.73 -1.52 3.95
N ILE A 179 -12.03 -2.13 2.80
CA ILE A 179 -11.13 -3.05 2.08
C ILE A 179 -11.07 -2.66 0.60
N ASP A 180 -9.86 -2.51 0.08
CA ASP A 180 -9.60 -2.32 -1.34
C ASP A 180 -9.16 -3.62 -2.02
N PHE A 181 -9.74 -3.87 -3.19
CA PHE A 181 -9.31 -4.92 -4.11
C PHE A 181 -8.78 -4.29 -5.37
N LEU A 182 -7.53 -4.59 -5.71
CA LEU A 182 -6.92 -4.14 -6.97
C LEU A 182 -6.74 -5.32 -7.92
N VAL A 183 -7.43 -5.26 -9.06
CA VAL A 183 -7.30 -6.25 -10.13
C VAL A 183 -6.06 -5.94 -10.97
N VAL A 184 -4.96 -6.63 -10.65
CA VAL A 184 -3.69 -6.49 -11.38
C VAL A 184 -3.57 -7.61 -12.42
N LYS A 185 -3.40 -7.25 -13.70
CA LYS A 185 -3.12 -8.23 -14.77
C LYS A 185 -1.84 -9.02 -14.45
N ARG A 186 -1.94 -10.35 -14.41
CA ARG A 186 -0.80 -11.24 -14.17
C ARG A 186 0.28 -11.00 -15.23
N TYR A 187 1.54 -10.98 -14.80
CA TYR A 187 2.68 -10.96 -15.74
C TYR A 187 2.75 -12.31 -16.46
N ALA A 188 2.78 -12.28 -17.78
CA ALA A 188 3.11 -13.46 -18.55
C ALA A 188 4.62 -13.72 -18.36
N ILE A 189 4.96 -14.63 -17.45
CA ILE A 189 6.31 -15.18 -17.38
C ILE A 189 6.49 -15.95 -18.69
N GLY A 190 7.16 -15.35 -19.69
CA GLY A 190 7.37 -16.04 -20.97
C GLY A 190 7.71 -15.20 -22.20
N LYS A 191 7.48 -13.88 -22.22
CA LYS A 191 8.00 -13.06 -23.33
C LYS A 191 9.39 -12.55 -22.98
N ARG A 192 10.40 -13.39 -23.26
CA ARG A 192 11.75 -12.88 -23.55
C ARG A 192 11.57 -11.87 -24.68
N HIS A 193 11.86 -10.60 -24.40
CA HIS A 193 12.11 -9.65 -25.47
C HIS A 193 13.36 -10.15 -26.18
N ALA A 194 13.16 -10.74 -27.36
CA ALA A 194 14.21 -10.88 -28.36
C ALA A 194 14.49 -9.50 -28.96
#